data_AF-A0A838L109-F1
#
_entry.id   AF-A0A838L109-F1
#
_cell.length_a   1.000
_cell.length_b   1.000
_cell.length_c   1.000
_cell.angle_alpha   90.00
_cell.angle_beta   90.00
_cell.angle_gamma   90.00
#
_symmetry.space_group_name_H-M   'P 1'
#
loop_
_entity.id
_entity.type
_entity.pdbx_description
1 polymer ?
#
loop_
_entity_poly.entity_id
_entity_poly.type
_entity_poly.pdbx_seq_one_letter_code
_entity_poly.pdbx_strand_id
1 'polypeptide(L)' 'DYQDFEEAEKNIGEFIEEVYNQKRLHSSLGYLPPVEFEALHVLKAGS' A
#
# COMPACT_ATOMS: atom_id res chain seq x y z
N ASP A 1 -18.35 3.28 -1.13
CA ASP A 1 -18.18 4.13 -2.33
C ASP A 1 -18.13 5.58 -1.90
N TYR A 2 -17.25 6.36 -2.52
CA TYR A 2 -17.16 7.81 -2.31
C TYR A 2 -18.23 8.51 -3.15
N GLN A 3 -18.89 9.52 -2.59
CA GLN A 3 -19.98 10.23 -3.23
C GLN A 3 -19.49 11.32 -4.18
N ASP A 4 -18.37 11.98 -3.84
CA ASP A 4 -17.75 13.03 -4.65
C ASP A 4 -16.22 13.03 -4.54
N PHE A 5 -15.58 13.94 -5.28
CA PHE A 5 -14.12 14.07 -5.30
C PHE A 5 -13.55 14.57 -3.97
N GLU A 6 -14.26 15.47 -3.28
CA GLU A 6 -13.78 16.03 -2.01
C GLU A 6 -13.77 14.94 -0.92
N GLU A 7 -14.79 14.09 -0.88
CA GLU A 7 -14.81 12.92 -0.01
C GLU A 7 -13.69 11.92 -0.36
N ALA A 8 -13.48 11.62 -1.64
CA ALA A 8 -12.39 10.74 -2.07
C ALA A 8 -11.02 11.31 -1.68
N GLU A 9 -10.80 12.62 -1.87
CA GLU A 9 -9.57 13.31 -1.51
C GLU A 9 -9.33 13.26 0.00
N LYS A 10 -10.35 13.48 0.83
CA LYS A 10 -10.24 13.36 2.30
C LYS A 10 -9.88 11.95 2.76
N ASN A 11 -10.33 10.93 2.03
CA ASN A 11 -10.10 9.52 2.38
C ASN A 11 -8.88 8.90 1.71
N ILE A 12 -8.12 9.65 0.89
CA ILE A 12 -7.01 9.08 0.11
C ILE A 12 -5.93 8.46 0.99
N GLY A 13 -5.65 9.06 2.15
CA GLY A 13 -4.65 8.55 3.09
C GLY A 13 -5.04 7.20 3.66
N GLU A 14 -6.26 7.07 4.18
CA GLU A 14 -6.78 5.80 4.69
C GLU A 14 -6.83 4.73 3.60
N PHE A 15 -7.23 5.11 2.38
CA PHE A 15 -7.20 4.19 1.25
C PHE A 15 -5.78 3.68 0.94
N ILE A 16 -4.79 4.56 0.96
CA ILE A 16 -3.39 4.18 0.70
C ILE A 16 -2.93 3.16 1.75
N GLU A 17 -3.17 3.42 3.03
CA GLU A 17 -2.68 2.56 4.12
C GLU A 17 -3.47 1.24 4.23
N GLU A 18 -4.80 1.32 4.27
CA GLU A 18 -5.65 0.17 4.61
C GLU A 18 -5.97 -0.71 3.40
N VAL A 19 -5.84 -0.18 2.18
CA VAL A 19 -6.23 -0.90 0.97
C VAL A 19 -5.06 -1.05 0.01
N TYR A 20 -4.44 0.06 -0.41
CA TYR A 20 -3.42 0.01 -1.46
C TYR A 20 -2.16 -0.72 -0.98
N ASN A 21 -1.56 -0.28 0.13
CA ASN A 21 -0.32 -0.84 0.67
C ASN A 21 -0.46 -2.31 1.07
N GLN A 22 -1.67 -2.72 1.48
CA GLN A 22 -1.94 -4.09 1.91
C GLN A 22 -2.25 -5.06 0.75
N LYS A 23 -2.81 -4.57 -0.37
CA LYS A 23 -3.40 -5.47 -1.40
C LYS A 23 -2.84 -5.29 -2.80
N ARG A 24 -2.22 -4.15 -3.13
CA ARG A 24 -1.81 -3.85 -4.51
C ARG A 24 -0.56 -4.63 -4.90
N LEU A 25 -0.69 -5.63 -5.75
CA LEU A 25 0.47 -6.37 -6.26
C LEU A 25 1.22 -5.55 -7.32
N HIS A 26 2.55 -5.52 -7.20
CA HIS A 26 3.44 -4.85 -8.14
C HIS A 26 4.38 -5.86 -8.81
N SER A 27 4.42 -5.89 -10.15
CA SER A 27 5.31 -6.78 -10.90
C SER A 27 6.79 -6.51 -10.62
N SER A 28 7.17 -5.24 -10.43
CA SER A 28 8.53 -4.83 -10.05
C SER A 28 8.93 -5.26 -8.65
N LEU A 29 7.96 -5.50 -7.75
CA LEU A 29 8.20 -6.00 -6.38
C LEU A 29 8.12 -7.54 -6.32
N GLY A 30 8.07 -8.22 -7.47
CA GLY A 30 7.91 -9.69 -7.52
C GLY A 30 6.49 -10.15 -7.23
N TYR A 31 5.49 -9.34 -7.58
CA TYR A 31 4.07 -9.56 -7.25
C TYR A 31 3.79 -9.58 -5.75
N LEU A 32 4.41 -8.67 -5.02
CA LEU A 32 4.14 -8.42 -3.60
C LEU A 32 3.41 -7.09 -3.41
N PRO A 33 2.55 -6.99 -2.37
CA PRO A 33 2.09 -5.70 -1.85
C PRO A 33 3.24 -4.86 -1.29
N PRO A 34 3.13 -3.52 -1.29
CA PRO A 34 4.14 -2.64 -0.70
C PRO A 34 4.52 -3.02 0.73
N VAL A 35 3.54 -3.32 1.60
CA VAL A 35 3.81 -3.64 3.02
C VAL A 35 4.66 -4.91 3.19
N GLU A 36 4.40 -5.96 2.38
CA GLU A 36 5.17 -7.20 2.43
C GLU A 36 6.58 -6.98 1.88
N PHE A 37 6.69 -6.19 0.81
CA PHE A 37 7.98 -5.82 0.26
C PHE A 37 8.83 -5.09 1.30
N GLU A 38 8.31 -4.05 1.96
CA GLU A 38 9.03 -3.33 3.00
C GLU A 38 9.45 -4.25 4.16
N ALA A 39 8.56 -5.11 4.64
CA ALA A 39 8.87 -6.07 5.70
C ALA A 39 10.06 -6.98 5.34
N LEU A 40 10.11 -7.49 4.10
CA LEU A 40 11.23 -8.30 3.62
C LEU A 40 12.55 -7.51 3.54
N HIS A 41 12.50 -6.21 3.26
CA HIS A 41 13.69 -5.37 3.17
C HIS A 41 14.19 -4.91 4.53
N VAL A 42 13.30 -4.63 5.48
CA VAL A 42 13.65 -4.35 6.87
C VAL A 42 14.37 -5.54 7.50
N LEU A 43 13.86 -6.76 7.29
CA LEU A 43 14.49 -7.99 7.78
C LEU A 43 15.90 -8.22 7.19
N LYS A 44 16.10 -7.90 5.91
CA LYS A 44 17.41 -8.00 5.25
C LYS A 44 18.41 -6.94 5.71
N ALA A 45 17.96 -5.72 5.99
CA ALA A 45 18.84 -4.64 6.44
C ALA A 45 19.33 -4.82 7.88
N GLY A 46 18.62 -5.61 8.69
CA GLY A 46 19.03 -5.96 10.06
C GLY A 46 19.89 -7.22 10.19
N SER A 47 20.26 -7.86 9.08
CA SER A 47 21.10 -9.08 9.04
C SER A 47 22.54 -8.79 8.63
#